data_AF-A0A7C3LUN7-F1
#
_entry.id   AF-A0A7C3LUN7-F1
#
_cell.length_a   1.000
_cell.length_b   1.000
_cell.length_c   1.000
_cell.angle_alpha   90.00
_cell.angle_beta   90.00
_cell.angle_gamma   90.00
#
_symmetry.space_group_name_H-M   'P 1'
#
loop_
_entity.id
_entity.type
_entity.pdbx_description
1 polymer ?
#
loop_
_entity_poly.entity_id
_entity_poly.type
_entity_poly.pdbx_seq_one_letter_code
_entity_poly.pdbx_strand_id
1 'polypeptide(L)' 'MKRRVVITGIGVIAPNGIGKDNFWYALKTGRCGIKKISFFD' A
#
# COMPACT_ATOMS: atom_id res chain seq x y z
N MET A 1 26.19 20.71 11.33
CA MET A 1 25.64 19.36 11.05
C MET A 1 24.18 19.48 10.63
N LYS A 2 23.74 18.78 9.57
CA LYS A 2 22.31 18.76 9.16
C LYS A 2 21.55 17.70 9.96
N ARG A 3 20.33 18.00 10.41
CA ARG A 3 19.46 17.02 11.09
C ARG A 3 19.05 15.92 10.11
N ARG A 4 19.22 14.65 10.50
CA ARG A 4 18.71 13.49 9.76
C ARG A 4 17.24 13.28 10.12
N VAL A 5 16.38 13.23 9.11
CA VAL A 5 14.96 12.91 9.25
C VAL A 5 14.73 11.54 8.64
N VAL A 6 13.94 10.70 9.33
CA VAL A 6 13.63 9.33 8.91
C VAL A 6 12.14 9.07 9.04
N ILE A 7 11.66 8.05 8.32
CA ILE A 7 10.29 7.54 8.44
C ILE A 7 10.32 6.44 9.50
N THR A 8 9.51 6.59 10.56
CA THR A 8 9.42 5.62 11.67
C THR A 8 8.20 4.71 11.56
N GLY A 9 7.27 5.00 10.65
CA GLY A 9 6.07 4.20 10.45
C GLY A 9 5.37 4.53 9.14
N ILE A 10 4.63 3.55 8.61
CA ILE A 10 3.79 3.70 7.44
C ILE A 10 2.48 2.93 7.63
N GLY A 11 1.36 3.60 7.38
CA GLY A 11 0.04 3.00 7.28
C GLY A 11 -0.38 2.94 5.82
N VAL A 12 -0.98 1.83 5.39
CA VAL A 12 -1.36 1.64 3.99
C VAL A 12 -2.81 1.17 3.88
N ILE A 13 -3.58 1.86 3.06
CA ILE A 13 -4.89 1.43 2.58
C ILE A 13 -4.84 1.52 1.07
N ALA A 14 -4.70 0.38 0.40
CA ALA A 14 -4.58 0.29 -1.05
C ALA A 14 -5.43 -0.88 -1.58
N PRO A 15 -5.94 -0.80 -2.82
CA PRO A 15 -6.81 -1.83 -3.38
C PRO A 15 -6.15 -3.20 -3.54
N ASN A 16 -4.81 -3.25 -3.54
CA ASN A 16 -4.02 -4.48 -3.60
C ASN A 16 -3.55 -5.00 -2.24
N GLY A 17 -3.75 -4.25 -1.14
CA GLY A 17 -3.40 -4.68 0.22
C GLY A 17 -3.59 -3.59 1.28
N ILE A 18 -4.19 -3.95 2.41
CA ILE A 18 -4.30 -3.09 3.61
C ILE A 18 -3.21 -3.48 4.61
N GLY A 19 -2.50 -2.48 5.13
CA GLY A 19 -1.35 -2.64 6.00
C GLY A 19 -0.04 -2.85 5.22
N LYS A 20 1.09 -2.50 5.86
CA LYS A 20 2.42 -2.53 5.23
C LYS A 20 2.79 -3.91 4.67
N ASP A 21 2.43 -4.98 5.37
CA ASP A 21 2.87 -6.34 5.02
C ASP A 21 2.11 -6.88 3.80
N ASN A 22 0.79 -6.69 3.76
CA ASN A 22 -0.03 -7.09 2.62
C ASN A 22 0.30 -6.27 1.37
N PHE A 23 0.49 -4.96 1.54
CA PHE A 23 0.89 -4.08 0.44
C PHE A 23 2.26 -4.47 -0.11
N TRP A 24 3.26 -4.72 0.76
CA TRP A 24 4.59 -5.16 0.35
C TRP A 24 4.57 -6.51 -0.38
N TYR A 25 3.82 -7.48 0.15
CA TYR A 25 3.63 -8.76 -0.53
C TYR A 25 3.01 -8.57 -1.92
N ALA A 26 1.94 -7.79 -2.02
CA ALA A 26 1.24 -7.52 -3.28
C ALA A 26 2.16 -6.88 -4.33
N LEU A 27 3.03 -5.95 -3.93
CA LEU A 27 4.04 -5.36 -4.82
C LEU A 27 5.06 -6.40 -5.29
N LYS A 28 5.62 -7.19 -4.37
CA LYS A 28 6.62 -8.21 -4.71
C LYS A 28 6.09 -9.29 -5.66
N THR A 29 4.82 -9.64 -5.54
CA THR A 29 4.20 -10.69 -6.37
C THR A 29 3.47 -10.13 -7.60
N GLY A 30 3.49 -8.82 -7.85
CA GLY A 30 2.78 -8.21 -8.97
C GLY A 30 1.25 -8.35 -8.89
N ARG A 31 0.67 -8.39 -7.69
CA ARG A 31 -0.78 -8.55 -7.50
C ARG A 31 -1.54 -7.31 -7.96
N CYS A 32 -2.39 -7.47 -8.96
CA CYS A 32 -3.26 -6.40 -9.48
C CYS A 32 -4.42 -6.10 -8.51
N GLY A 33 -4.69 -4.81 -8.29
CA GLY A 33 -5.82 -4.31 -7.51
C GLY A 33 -7.03 -3.85 -8.34
N ILE A 34 -6.92 -3.85 -9.66
CA ILE A 34 -7.98 -3.38 -10.57
C ILE A 34 -9.11 -4.40 -10.60
N LYS A 35 -10.33 -3.93 -10.37
CA LYS A 35 -11.57 -4.72 -10.38
C LYS A 35 -12.70 -3.89 -10.97
N LYS A 36 -13.81 -4.54 -11.32
CA LYS A 36 -15.05 -3.84 -11.71
C LYS A 36 -15.51 -2.93 -10.56
N ILE A 37 -15.98 -1.74 -10.89
CA ILE A 37 -16.56 -0.79 -9.93
C ILE A 37 -17.78 -1.44 -9.28
N SER A 38 -17.87 -1.36 -7.94
CA SER A 38 -18.96 -1.92 -7.14
C SER A 38 -19.64 -0.90 -6.22
N PHE A 39 -19.24 0.37 -6.31
CA PHE A 39 -19.68 1.40 -5.35
C PHE A 39 -20.97 2.10 -5.77
N PHE A 40 -21.28 2.09 -7.07
CA PHE A 40 -22.45 2.77 -7.64
C PHE A 40 -22.96 2.03 -8.88
N ASP A 41 -24.16 2.43 -9.32
CA ASP A 41 -24.78 2.14 -10.62
C ASP A 41 -24.99 3.45 -11.41
#